data_AF-A0A8G2CJK3-F1
#
_entry.id   AF-A0A8G2CJK3-F1
#
_cell.length_a   1.000
_cell.length_b   1.000
_cell.length_c   1.000
_cell.angle_alpha   90.00
_cell.angle_beta   90.00
_cell.angle_gamma   90.00
#
_symmetry.space_group_name_H-M   'P 1'
#
loop_
_entity.id
_entity.type
_entity.pdbx_description
1 polymer ?
#
loop_
_entity_poly.entity_id
_entity_poly.type
_entity_poly.pdbx_seq_one_letter_code
_entity_poly.pdbx_strand_id
1 'polypeptide(L)' 'MSARFNLVLSDELNRRVDAVATDPETKSSLIRKALAMYIAAVEAQRDRGLHVGLFDPATREIKTEIIGL' A
#
# COMPACT_ATOMS: atom_id res chain seq x y z
N MET A 1 -16.82 9.86 -10.23
CA MET A 1 -16.60 9.26 -11.56
C MET A 1 -15.64 8.09 -11.38
N SER A 2 -16.03 6.86 -11.69
CA SER A 2 -15.11 5.71 -11.65
C SER A 2 -14.50 5.50 -13.04
N ALA A 3 -13.17 5.39 -13.11
CA ALA A 3 -12.47 5.02 -14.34
C ALA A 3 -12.11 3.53 -14.30
N ARG A 4 -12.25 2.83 -15.43
CA ARG A 4 -11.77 1.45 -15.55
C ARG A 4 -10.26 1.47 -15.78
N PHE A 5 -9.52 0.80 -14.92
CA PHE A 5 -8.08 0.69 -14.99
C PHE A 5 -7.70 -0.79 -15.07
N ASN A 6 -6.96 -1.17 -16.11
CA ASN A 6 -6.44 -2.52 -16.26
C ASN A 6 -4.95 -2.49 -15.90
N LEU A 7 -4.53 -3.41 -15.02
CA LEU A 7 -3.16 -3.52 -14.53
C LEU A 7 -2.62 -4.90 -14.86
N VAL A 8 -1.39 -4.95 -15.36
CA VAL A 8 -0.65 -6.21 -15.53
C VAL A 8 0.25 -6.39 -14.31
N LEU A 9 0.10 -7.53 -13.63
CA LEU A 9 0.91 -7.92 -12.48
C LEU A 9 1.84 -9.07 -12.90
N SER A 10 3.05 -9.10 -12.36
CA SER A 10 3.88 -10.32 -12.40
C SER A 10 3.16 -11.46 -11.68
N ASP A 11 3.38 -12.71 -12.11
CA ASP A 11 2.78 -13.89 -11.48
C ASP A 11 3.07 -14.02 -9.98
N GLU A 12 4.26 -13.58 -9.54
CA GLU A 12 4.61 -13.56 -8.12
C GLU A 12 3.74 -12.59 -7.32
N LEU A 13 3.67 -11.32 -7.77
CA LEU A 13 2.84 -10.31 -7.12
C LEU A 13 1.35 -10.69 -7.15
N ASN A 14 0.87 -11.26 -8.26
CA ASN A 14 -0.50 -11.73 -8.35
C ASN A 14 -0.78 -12.83 -7.31
N ARG A 15 0.11 -13.82 -7.15
CA ARG A 15 -0.02 -14.85 -6.11
C ARG A 15 -0.03 -14.27 -4.70
N ARG A 16 0.77 -13.24 -4.43
CA ARG A 16 0.79 -12.55 -3.12
C ARG A 16 -0.50 -11.77 -2.85
N VAL A 17 -1.06 -11.11 -3.86
CA VAL A 17 -2.36 -10.44 -3.77
C VAL A 17 -3.45 -11.48 -3.50
N ASP A 18 -3.44 -12.60 -4.21
CA ASP A 18 -4.41 -13.69 -4.08
C ASP A 18 -4.38 -14.35 -2.70
N ALA A 19 -3.20 -14.40 -2.06
CA ALA A 19 -3.06 -14.90 -0.69
C ALA A 19 -3.74 -13.99 0.36
N VAL A 20 -3.91 -12.69 0.06
CA VAL A 20 -4.52 -11.71 0.98
C VAL A 20 -5.97 -11.41 0.61
N ALA A 21 -6.34 -11.56 -0.67
CA ALA A 21 -7.67 -11.27 -1.20
C ALA A 21 -8.13 -12.39 -2.14
N THR A 22 -9.13 -13.14 -1.71
CA THR A 22 -9.58 -14.38 -2.36
C THR A 22 -10.60 -14.16 -3.48
N ASP A 23 -11.31 -13.02 -3.51
CA ASP A 23 -12.32 -12.70 -4.52
C ASP A 23 -11.98 -11.43 -5.33
N PRO A 24 -12.57 -11.22 -6.52
CA PRO A 24 -12.25 -10.06 -7.36
C PRO A 24 -12.56 -8.69 -6.72
N GLU A 25 -13.58 -8.63 -5.85
CA GLU A 25 -14.01 -7.39 -5.22
C GLU A 25 -13.03 -6.96 -4.11
N THR A 26 -12.59 -7.91 -3.30
CA THR A 26 -11.55 -7.77 -2.28
C THR A 26 -10.20 -7.47 -2.91
N LYS A 27 -9.84 -8.07 -4.06
CA LYS A 27 -8.61 -7.72 -4.81
C LYS A 27 -8.65 -6.26 -5.29
N SER A 28 -9.76 -5.85 -5.89
CA SER A 28 -9.92 -4.47 -6.37
C SER A 28 -9.86 -3.47 -5.21
N SER A 29 -10.45 -3.82 -4.06
CA SER A 29 -10.39 -3.02 -2.84
C SER A 29 -8.97 -2.93 -2.28
N LEU A 30 -8.25 -4.05 -2.24
CA LEU A 30 -6.85 -4.12 -1.81
C LEU A 30 -5.96 -3.23 -2.68
N ILE A 31 -6.05 -3.35 -4.01
CA ILE A 31 -5.25 -2.55 -4.95
C ILE A 31 -5.55 -1.06 -4.76
N ARG A 32 -6.81 -0.66 -4.62
CA ARG A 32 -7.17 0.75 -4.38
C ARG A 32 -6.59 1.28 -3.06
N LYS A 33 -6.68 0.50 -1.97
CA LYS A 33 -6.11 0.89 -0.67
C LYS A 33 -4.59 0.99 -0.73
N ALA A 34 -3.93 0.06 -1.41
CA ALA A 34 -2.48 0.09 -1.60
C ALA A 34 -2.02 1.33 -2.38
N LEU A 35 -2.72 1.68 -3.47
CA LEU A 35 -2.44 2.91 -4.24
C LEU A 35 -2.66 4.17 -3.40
N ALA A 36 -3.78 4.25 -2.66
CA ALA A 36 -4.07 5.39 -1.79
C ALA A 36 -3.01 5.56 -0.70
N MET A 37 -2.57 4.46 -0.09
CA MET A 37 -1.48 4.47 0.90
C MET A 37 -0.16 4.96 0.30
N TYR A 38 0.19 4.49 -0.90
CA TYR A 38 1.41 4.93 -1.58
C TYR A 38 1.38 6.43 -1.91
N ILE A 39 0.26 6.93 -2.43
CA ILE A 39 0.08 8.37 -2.71
C ILE A 39 0.23 9.19 -1.42
N ALA A 40 -0.46 8.80 -0.35
CA ALA A 40 -0.37 9.49 0.93
C ALA A 40 1.07 9.51 1.50
N ALA A 41 1.83 8.42 1.32
CA ALA A 41 3.22 8.35 1.72
C ALA A 41 4.10 9.32 0.90
N VAL A 42 3.92 9.37 -0.42
CA VAL A 42 4.63 10.30 -1.30
C VAL A 42 4.35 11.76 -0.91
N GLU A 43 3.08 12.10 -0.67
CA GLU A 43 2.68 13.45 -0.26
C GLU A 43 3.24 13.81 1.12
N ALA A 44 3.18 12.88 2.09
CA ALA A 44 3.73 13.10 3.42
C ALA A 44 5.25 13.36 3.37
N GLN A 45 5.98 12.61 2.55
CA GLN A 45 7.41 12.81 2.38
C GLN A 45 7.72 14.13 1.67
N ARG A 46 7.05 14.41 0.55
CA ARG A 46 7.27 15.62 -0.24
C ARG A 46 6.94 16.90 0.52
N ASP A 47 5.80 16.93 1.21
CA ASP A 47 5.25 18.16 1.78
C ASP A 47 5.74 18.39 3.22
N ARG A 48 6.15 17.34 3.94
CA ARG A 48 6.46 17.39 5.38
C ARG A 48 7.74 16.66 5.79
N GLY A 49 8.42 15.97 4.86
CA GLY A 49 9.58 15.13 5.17
C GLY A 49 9.25 13.94 6.08
N LEU A 50 8.00 13.44 6.03
CA LEU A 50 7.53 12.33 6.85
C LEU A 50 7.57 11.00 6.10
N HIS A 51 8.06 9.97 6.78
CA HIS A 51 8.18 8.62 6.27
C HIS A 51 7.05 7.70 6.79
N VAL A 52 6.74 6.63 6.06
CA VAL A 52 5.79 5.60 6.51
C VAL A 52 6.56 4.42 7.07
N GLY A 53 6.29 4.07 8.34
CA GLY A 53 6.93 2.96 9.02
C GLY A 53 5.98 2.15 9.90
N LEU A 54 6.40 0.93 10.23
CA LEU A 54 5.83 0.13 11.31
C LEU A 54 6.42 0.61 12.63
N PHE A 55 5.56 0.83 13.61
CA PHE A 55 5.96 1.18 14.96
C PHE A 55 5.35 0.20 15.96
N ASP A 56 6.03 -0.01 17.07
CA ASP A 56 5.49 -0.72 18.21
C ASP A 56 4.43 0.18 18.89
N PRO A 57 3.17 -0.25 19.01
CA PRO A 57 2.12 0.61 19.57
C PRO A 57 2.32 0.88 21.08
N ALA A 58 3.00 0.00 21.80
CA ALA A 58 3.23 0.14 23.24
C ALA A 58 4.40 1.07 23.54
N THR A 59 5.51 0.95 22.80
CA THR A 59 6.73 1.76 23.03
C THR A 59 6.83 2.97 22.11
N ARG A 60 6.03 3.02 21.04
CA ARG A 60 6.09 4.00 19.94
C ARG A 60 7.41 4.00 19.16
N GLU A 61 8.23 2.95 19.35
CA GLU A 61 9.48 2.80 18.63
C GLU A 61 9.23 2.38 17.18
N ILE A 62 9.89 3.05 16.23
CA ILE A 62 9.84 2.67 14.81
C ILE A 62 10.67 1.40 14.63
N LYS A 63 10.03 0.32 14.21
CA LYS A 63 10.69 -0.97 13.97
C LYS A 63 11.22 -1.09 12.55
N THR A 64 10.54 -0.50 11.58
CA THR A 64 10.89 -0.61 10.16
C THR A 64 10.26 0.52 9.37
N GLU A 65 11.00 1.12 8.46
CA GLU A 65 10.45 2.02 7.44
C GLU A 65 9.95 1.19 6.25
N ILE A 66 8.68 1.40 5.87
CA ILE A 66 8.02 0.64 4.80
C ILE A 66 8.13 1.39 3.47
N ILE A 67 8.07 2.73 3.50
CA ILE A 67 8.15 3.58 2.32
C ILE A 67 9.19 4.66 2.58
N GLY A 68 10.41 4.39 2.16
CA GLY A 68 11.45 5.38 1.95
C GLY A 68 11.44 5.78 0.48
N LEU A 69 10.94 6.99 0.22
CA LEU A 69 11.29 7.73 -0.99
C LEU A 69 12.51 8.60 -0.68
#